data_AF-A0AAU8FV27-F1
#
_entry.id   AF-A0AAU8FV27-F1
#
_cell.length_a   1.000
_cell.length_b   1.000
_cell.length_c   1.000
_cell.angle_alpha   90.00
_cell.angle_beta   90.00
_cell.angle_gamma   90.00
#
_symmetry.space_group_name_H-M   'P 1'
#
loop_
_entity.id
_entity.type
_entity.pdbx_description
1 polymer ?
#
loop_
_entity_poly.entity_id
_entity_poly.type
_entity_poly.pdbx_seq_one_letter_code
_entity_poly.pdbx_strand_id
1 'polypeptide(L)'
;MTINGEKMTDIASVPITNPRSPGHQQNFIDCVKSRRQPESNLAYAREMTIPMHLGLISYRLKRELTWNAKKEKFVHDQEANRLLNRKPRKEWDLV
;
A
#
# COMPACT_ATOMS: atom_id res chain seq x y z
N MET A 1 -23.33 17.90 -3.60
CA MET A 1 -22.30 17.79 -4.67
C MET A 1 -22.92 18.29 -5.96
N THR A 2 -22.20 18.99 -6.85
CA THR A 2 -22.77 19.46 -8.13
C THR A 2 -22.32 18.55 -9.27
N ILE A 3 -23.26 17.90 -9.95
CA ILE A 3 -23.00 17.09 -11.15
C ILE A 3 -23.74 17.76 -12.30
N ASN A 4 -23.05 18.05 -13.40
CA ASN A 4 -23.63 18.71 -14.59
C ASN A 4 -24.37 20.03 -14.30
N GLY A 5 -23.94 20.78 -13.28
CA GLY A 5 -24.56 22.05 -12.89
C GLY A 5 -25.75 21.93 -11.92
N GLU A 6 -26.27 20.73 -11.70
CA GLU A 6 -27.32 20.49 -10.70
C GLU A 6 -26.72 20.15 -9.34
N LYS A 7 -27.14 20.91 -8.33
CA LYS A 7 -26.70 20.72 -6.94
C LYS A 7 -27.54 19.62 -6.30
N MET A 8 -26.98 18.43 -6.13
CA MET A 8 -27.58 17.36 -5.33
C MET A 8 -27.55 17.74 -3.84
N THR A 9 -28.74 17.90 -3.26
CA THR A 9 -29.00 18.32 -1.86
C THR A 9 -29.42 17.16 -0.95
N ASP A 10 -29.67 15.99 -1.53
CA ASP A 10 -30.12 14.75 -0.88
C ASP A 10 -28.97 13.92 -0.27
N ILE A 11 -27.73 14.25 -0.61
CA ILE A 11 -26.53 13.57 -0.08
C ILE A 11 -25.90 14.42 1.02
N ALA A 12 -25.83 13.87 2.24
CA ALA A 12 -25.14 14.49 3.36
C ALA A 12 -23.65 14.71 3.03
N SER A 13 -23.14 15.91 3.33
CA SER A 13 -21.71 16.21 3.13
C SER A 13 -20.86 15.40 4.12
N VAL A 14 -19.87 14.70 3.60
CA VAL A 14 -18.86 14.04 4.44
C VAL A 14 -17.96 15.11 5.06
N PRO A 15 -17.68 15.06 6.37
CA PRO A 15 -16.72 15.96 7.01
C PRO A 15 -15.36 15.89 6.32
N ILE A 16 -14.74 17.05 6.06
CA ILE A 16 -13.38 17.10 5.54
C ILE A 16 -12.42 16.73 6.68
N THR A 17 -11.78 15.57 6.57
CA THR A 17 -10.84 15.05 7.58
C THR A 17 -9.38 15.30 7.25
N ASN A 18 -9.07 15.65 5.99
CA ASN A 18 -7.71 15.95 5.54
C ASN A 18 -7.76 17.12 4.52
N PRO A 19 -6.82 18.08 4.54
CA PRO A 19 -6.65 19.04 3.45
C PRO A 19 -6.56 18.38 2.07
N ARG A 20 -6.95 19.13 1.04
CA ARG A 20 -6.74 18.73 -0.35
C ARG A 20 -5.25 18.62 -0.64
N SER A 21 -4.84 17.48 -1.19
CA SER A 21 -3.46 17.28 -1.61
C SER A 21 -3.06 18.34 -2.65
N PRO A 22 -1.87 18.96 -2.52
CA PRO A 22 -1.34 19.85 -3.54
C PRO A 22 -0.85 19.11 -4.80
N GLY A 23 -0.94 17.76 -4.81
CA GLY A 23 -0.39 16.89 -5.84
C GLY A 23 0.90 16.21 -5.35
N HIS A 24 1.14 14.96 -5.81
CA HIS A 24 2.26 14.14 -5.32
C HIS A 24 3.64 14.80 -5.56
N GLN A 25 3.83 15.41 -6.71
CA GLN A 25 5.11 16.05 -7.07
C GLN A 25 5.38 17.25 -6.16
N GLN A 26 4.36 18.10 -5.95
CA GLN A 26 4.51 19.29 -5.11
C GLN A 26 4.71 18.91 -3.64
N ASN A 27 3.91 17.97 -3.12
CA ASN A 27 4.08 17.44 -1.77
C ASN A 27 5.51 16.92 -1.54
N PHE A 28 6.05 16.16 -2.49
CA PHE A 28 7.42 15.65 -2.41
C PHE A 28 8.46 16.78 -2.33
N ILE A 29 8.38 17.77 -3.22
CA ILE A 29 9.32 18.92 -3.24
C ILE A 29 9.26 19.69 -1.92
N ASP A 30 8.05 19.97 -1.41
CA ASP A 30 7.85 20.71 -0.17
C ASP A 30 8.40 19.94 1.03
N CYS A 31 8.19 18.64 1.08
CA CYS A 31 8.72 17.75 2.12
C CYS A 31 10.25 17.67 2.08
N VAL A 32 10.87 17.58 0.90
CA VAL A 32 12.34 17.61 0.75
C VAL A 32 12.91 18.94 1.27
N LYS A 33 12.33 20.07 0.87
CA LYS A 33 12.77 21.40 1.31
C LYS A 33 12.59 21.61 2.81
N SER A 34 11.44 21.21 3.35
CA SER A 34 11.11 21.37 4.78
C SER A 34 11.65 20.27 5.67
N ARG A 35 12.31 19.24 5.10
CA ARG A 35 12.77 18.04 5.81
C ARG A 35 11.67 17.32 6.59
N ARG A 36 10.45 17.30 6.04
CA ARG A 36 9.30 16.56 6.58
C ARG A 36 9.04 15.30 5.78
N GLN A 37 8.36 14.33 6.39
CA GLN A 37 7.96 13.10 5.71
C GLN A 37 6.91 13.40 4.63
N PRO A 38 7.07 12.91 3.38
CA PRO A 38 6.02 12.96 2.37
C PRO A 38 4.78 12.16 2.77
N GLU A 39 3.62 12.55 2.25
CA GLU A 39 2.36 11.81 2.43
C GLU A 39 2.50 10.37 1.89
N SER A 40 3.07 10.24 0.69
CA SER A 40 3.38 8.96 0.06
C SER A 40 4.77 8.45 0.49
N ASN A 41 4.88 7.95 1.71
CA ASN A 41 6.12 7.41 2.26
C ASN A 41 6.24 5.88 2.10
N LEU A 42 7.48 5.37 2.25
CA LEU A 42 7.78 3.95 2.04
C LEU A 42 7.09 3.03 3.07
N ALA A 43 7.04 3.42 4.34
CA ALA A 43 6.39 2.61 5.37
C ALA A 43 4.90 2.41 5.07
N TYR A 44 4.20 3.50 4.73
CA TYR A 44 2.81 3.47 4.27
C TYR A 44 2.65 2.60 3.01
N ALA A 45 3.46 2.84 1.98
CA ALA A 45 3.38 2.10 0.71
C ALA A 45 3.59 0.59 0.91
N ARG A 46 4.52 0.22 1.79
CA ARG A 46 4.81 -1.16 2.16
C ARG A 46 3.61 -1.84 2.81
N GLU A 47 3.02 -1.23 3.83
CA GLU A 47 1.84 -1.78 4.52
C GLU A 47 0.66 -1.97 3.56
N MET A 48 0.45 -1.03 2.64
CA MET A 48 -0.57 -1.14 1.59
C MET A 48 -0.27 -2.25 0.58
N THR A 49 1.00 -2.54 0.33
CA THR A 49 1.44 -3.48 -0.71
C THR A 49 1.47 -4.93 -0.25
N ILE A 50 1.71 -5.19 1.04
CA ILE A 50 1.78 -6.54 1.61
C ILE A 50 0.48 -7.34 1.33
N PRO A 51 -0.73 -6.86 1.65
CA PRO A 51 -1.96 -7.64 1.45
C PRO A 51 -2.17 -8.08 -0.01
N MET A 52 -1.81 -7.24 -0.98
CA MET A 52 -1.92 -7.57 -2.41
C MET A 52 -1.04 -8.77 -2.78
N HIS A 53 0.19 -8.84 -2.25
CA HIS A 53 1.10 -9.96 -2.49
C HIS A 53 0.63 -11.23 -1.78
N LEU A 54 0.15 -11.12 -0.54
CA LEU A 54 -0.40 -12.27 0.21
C LEU A 54 -1.62 -12.86 -0.51
N GLY A 55 -2.51 -12.01 -1.02
CA GLY A 55 -3.66 -12.44 -1.83
C GLY A 55 -3.26 -13.15 -3.11
N LEU A 56 -2.22 -12.66 -3.80
CA LEU A 56 -1.69 -13.33 -4.99
C LEU A 56 -1.10 -14.71 -4.68
N ILE A 57 -0.41 -14.86 -3.55
CA ILE A 57 0.14 -16.16 -3.11
C ILE A 57 -0.99 -17.13 -2.77
N SER A 58 -2.01 -16.68 -2.02
CA SER A 58 -3.20 -17.49 -1.73
C SER A 58 -3.90 -17.95 -3.02
N TYR A 59 -4.08 -17.03 -3.98
CA TYR A 59 -4.68 -17.34 -5.27
C TYR A 59 -3.88 -18.40 -6.04
N ARG A 60 -2.55 -18.25 -6.10
CA ARG A 60 -1.66 -19.21 -6.79
C ARG A 60 -1.71 -20.61 -6.17
N LEU A 61 -1.76 -20.70 -4.84
CA LEU A 61 -1.79 -21.97 -4.12
C LEU A 61 -3.21 -22.55 -3.97
N LYS A 62 -4.24 -21.78 -4.34
CA LYS A 62 -5.66 -22.15 -4.28
C LYS A 62 -6.11 -22.62 -2.89
N ARG A 63 -5.60 -21.98 -1.84
CA ARG A 63 -5.92 -22.30 -0.44
C ARG A 63 -5.80 -21.08 0.47
N GLU A 64 -6.48 -21.15 1.61
CA GLU A 64 -6.36 -20.16 2.67
C GLU A 64 -4.94 -20.22 3.29
N LEU A 65 -4.45 -19.06 3.73
CA LEU A 65 -3.13 -18.90 4.34
C LEU A 65 -3.23 -18.02 5.58
N THR A 66 -2.56 -18.42 6.67
CA THR A 66 -2.50 -17.62 7.90
C THR A 66 -1.21 -16.79 7.92
N TRP A 67 -1.34 -15.47 8.04
CA TRP A 67 -0.21 -14.54 8.05
C TRP A 67 0.15 -14.09 9.47
N ASN A 68 1.44 -14.14 9.82
CA ASN A 68 1.97 -13.51 11.03
C ASN A 68 2.62 -12.17 10.66
N ALA A 69 1.90 -11.07 10.86
CA ALA A 69 2.40 -9.73 10.51
C ALA A 69 3.62 -9.28 11.31
N LYS A 70 3.84 -9.79 12.53
CA LYS A 70 5.02 -9.46 13.34
C LYS A 70 6.30 -10.12 12.81
N LYS A 71 6.18 -11.36 12.31
CA LYS A 71 7.29 -12.15 11.76
C LYS A 71 7.41 -12.06 10.25
N GLU A 72 6.39 -11.50 9.60
CA GLU A 72 6.23 -11.39 8.16
C GLU A 72 6.41 -12.72 7.44
N LYS A 73 5.73 -13.74 7.96
CA LYS A 73 5.74 -15.09 7.42
C LYS A 73 4.37 -15.73 7.52
N PHE A 74 4.10 -16.66 6.61
CA PHE A 74 2.98 -17.57 6.75
C PHE A 74 3.25 -18.56 7.88
N VAL A 75 2.24 -18.79 8.71
CA VAL A 75 2.32 -19.67 9.89
C VAL A 75 2.39 -21.12 9.41
N HIS A 76 3.45 -21.83 9.80
CA HIS A 76 3.69 -23.25 9.49
C HIS A 76 3.65 -23.64 8.00
N ASP A 77 3.90 -22.69 7.09
CA ASP A 77 3.72 -22.91 5.65
C ASP A 77 5.00 -22.64 4.84
N GLN A 78 5.83 -23.66 4.65
CA GLN A 78 7.09 -23.50 3.93
C GLN A 78 6.89 -23.21 2.43
N GLU A 79 5.84 -23.75 1.83
CA GLU A 79 5.55 -23.56 0.41
C GLU A 79 5.17 -22.11 0.10
N ALA A 80 4.24 -21.54 0.87
CA ALA A 80 3.85 -20.14 0.74
C ALA A 80 5.01 -19.20 1.09
N ASN A 81 5.80 -19.53 2.13
CA ASN A 81 6.97 -18.72 2.50
C ASN A 81 8.06 -18.69 1.41
N ARG A 82 8.19 -19.73 0.57
CA ARG A 82 9.09 -19.70 -0.61
C ARG A 82 8.65 -18.70 -1.68
N LEU A 83 7.39 -18.29 -1.68
CA LEU A 83 6.83 -17.33 -2.66
C LEU A 83 6.91 -15.88 -2.19
N LEU A 84 7.35 -15.62 -0.95
CA LEU A 84 7.51 -14.25 -0.42
C LEU A 84 8.65 -13.49 -1.11
N ASN A 85 9.64 -14.21 -1.63
CA ASN A 85 10.78 -13.62 -2.33
C ASN A 85 11.07 -14.40 -3.60
N ARG A 86 11.63 -13.72 -4.60
CA ARG A 86 12.18 -14.35 -5.80
C ARG A 86 13.68 -14.52 -5.64
N LYS A 87 14.26 -15.52 -6.30
CA LYS A 87 15.71 -15.62 -6.41
C LYS A 87 16.25 -14.34 -7.08
N PRO A 88 17.19 -13.62 -6.45
CA PRO A 88 17.81 -12.45 -7.06
C PRO A 88 18.59 -12.82 -8.32
N ARG A 89 18.86 -11.83 -9.17
CA ARG A 89 19.78 -12.02 -10.32
C ARG A 89 21.21 -12.06 -9.80
N LYS A 90 22.09 -12.77 -10.53
CA LYS A 90 23.47 -13.11 -10.12
C LYS A 90 24.33 -11.91 -9.67
N GLU A 91 24.07 -10.72 -10.21
CA GLU A 91 24.79 -9.47 -9.90
C GLU A 91 23.95 -8.47 -9.07
N TRP A 92 22.79 -8.91 -8.56
CA TRP A 92 21.81 -8.09 -7.84
C TRP A 92 21.24 -8.86 -6.65
N ASP A 93 22.12 -9.34 -5.78
CA ASP A 93 21.84 -10.25 -4.65
C ASP A 93 21.95 -9.58 -3.26
N LEU A 94 21.97 -8.25 -3.21
CA LEU A 94 21.98 -7.46 -1.96
C LEU A 94 20.62 -7.44 -1.22
N VAL A 95 19.86 -8.53 -1.30
CA VAL A 95 18.48 -8.65 -0.78
C VAL A 95 18.43 -9.63 0.38
#